data_AF-A0A3C1I2K6-F1
#
_entry.id   AF-A0A3C1I2K6-F1
#
_cell.length_a   1.000
_cell.length_b   1.000
_cell.length_c   1.000
_cell.angle_alpha   90.00
_cell.angle_beta   90.00
_cell.angle_gamma   90.00
#
_symmetry.space_group_name_H-M   'P 1'
#
loop_
_entity.id
_entity.type
_entity.pdbx_description
1 polymer ?
#
loop_
_entity_poly.entity_id
_entity_poly.type
_entity_poly.pdbx_seq_one_letter_code
_entity_poly.pdbx_strand_id
1 'polypeptide(L)' 'MRFTARTMALIYFAMAIVFIYFAVRYADETVWNFLTIFLAVIATLDIVTGIRYLRLHYKLKKIKKG' A
#
# COMPACT_ATOMS: atom_id res chain seq x y z
N MET A 1 18.29 -8.08 10.37
CA MET A 1 17.35 -6.97 10.69
C MET A 1 15.97 -7.56 11.00
N ARG A 2 15.37 -7.25 12.16
CA ARG A 2 13.99 -7.70 12.47
C ARG A 2 13.00 -6.79 11.72
N PHE A 3 12.54 -7.22 10.55
CA PHE A 3 11.45 -6.57 9.84
C PHE A 3 10.17 -6.66 10.68
N THR A 4 9.89 -5.60 11.42
CA THR A 4 8.70 -5.53 12.27
C THR A 4 7.49 -5.25 11.38
N ALA A 5 6.32 -5.81 11.69
CA ALA A 5 5.08 -5.64 10.92
C ALA A 5 4.74 -4.16 10.61
N ARG A 6 5.18 -3.23 11.47
CA ARG A 6 5.07 -1.78 11.29
C ARG A 6 5.92 -1.26 10.13
N THR A 7 7.18 -1.70 10.04
CA THR A 7 8.12 -1.28 8.99
C THR A 7 7.64 -1.77 7.63
N MET A 8 7.13 -3.02 7.58
CA MET A 8 6.54 -3.56 6.36
C MET A 8 5.30 -2.78 5.93
N ALA A 9 4.37 -2.50 6.85
CA ALA A 9 3.21 -1.66 6.53
C ALA A 9 3.61 -0.31 5.93
N LEU A 10 4.61 0.36 6.52
CA LEU A 10 5.08 1.66 6.06
C LEU A 10 5.68 1.58 4.64
N ILE A 11 6.46 0.52 4.34
CA ILE A 11 7.03 0.30 3.01
C ILE A 11 5.91 0.09 1.97
N TYR A 12 4.91 -0.76 2.26
CA TYR A 12 3.79 -0.97 1.33
C TYR A 12 2.98 0.30 1.09
N PHE A 13 2.77 1.13 2.12
CA PHE A 13 2.11 2.43 1.95
C PHE A 13 2.95 3.41 1.12
N ALA A 14 4.26 3.48 1.37
CA ALA A 14 5.16 4.33 0.59
C ALA A 14 5.18 3.91 -0.89
N MET A 15 5.21 2.60 -1.15
CA MET A 15 5.20 2.04 -2.49
C MET A 15 3.88 2.33 -3.23
N ALA A 16 2.74 2.20 -2.53
CA ALA A 16 1.45 2.59 -3.09
C ALA A 16 1.41 4.09 -3.50
N ILE A 17 1.97 4.98 -2.69
CA ILE A 17 2.04 6.42 -3.02
C ILE A 17 2.85 6.64 -4.30
N VAL A 18 3.97 5.94 -4.45
CA VAL A 18 4.82 6.03 -5.65
C VAL A 18 4.06 5.54 -6.89
N PHE A 19 3.35 4.41 -6.79
CA PHE A 19 2.54 3.90 -7.89
C PHE A 19 1.38 4.82 -8.25
N ILE A 20 0.71 5.44 -7.27
CA ILE A 20 -0.33 6.46 -7.52
C ILE A 20 0.27 7.68 -8.22
N TYR A 21 1.44 8.16 -7.78
CA TYR A 21 2.13 9.27 -8.43
C TYR A 21 2.43 8.99 -9.90
N PHE A 22 2.96 7.80 -10.19
CA PHE A 22 3.18 7.38 -11.59
C PHE A 22 1.86 7.24 -12.34
N ALA A 23 0.82 6.65 -11.75
CA ALA A 23 -0.47 6.47 -12.42
C ALA A 23 -1.07 7.82 -12.85
N VAL A 24 -0.99 8.83 -11.99
CA VAL A 24 -1.43 10.20 -12.30
C VAL A 24 -0.54 10.85 -13.34
N ARG A 25 0.77 10.63 -13.29
CA ARG A 25 1.71 11.22 -14.27
C ARG A 25 1.57 10.62 -15.66
N TYR A 26 1.23 9.34 -15.77
CA TYR A 26 0.98 8.64 -17.04
C TYR A 26 -0.46 8.76 -17.53
N ALA A 27 -1.37 9.27 -16.69
CA ALA A 27 -2.69 9.68 -17.13
C ALA A 27 -2.56 11.02 -17.88
N ASP A 28 -2.19 10.95 -19.16
CA ASP A 28 -2.09 12.13 -20.03
C ASP A 28 -3.49 12.73 -20.25
N GLU A 29 -4.23 12.21 -21.24
CA GLU A 29 -5.56 12.73 -21.60
C GLU A 29 -6.70 11.98 -20.93
N THR A 30 -6.50 10.68 -20.63
CA THR A 30 -7.52 9.86 -19.99
C THR A 30 -6.91 8.89 -18.96
N VAL A 31 -7.67 8.65 -17.89
CA VAL A 31 -7.36 7.63 -16.87
C VAL A 31 -7.56 6.19 -17.37
N TRP A 32 -8.14 6.03 -18.57
CA TRP A 32 -8.46 4.73 -19.17
C TRP A 32 -7.25 4.06 -19.83
N ASN A 33 -6.09 4.70 -19.78
CA ASN A 33 -4.89 4.13 -20.35
C ASN A 33 -4.49 2.85 -19.58
N PHE A 34 -4.11 1.79 -20.32
CA PHE A 34 -3.80 0.48 -19.73
C PHE A 34 -2.78 0.59 -18.59
N LEU A 35 -1.74 1.40 -18.79
CA LEU A 35 -0.66 1.60 -17.83
C LEU A 35 -1.17 2.27 -16.53
N THR A 36 -2.05 3.26 -16.64
CA THR A 36 -2.68 3.94 -15.50
C THR A 36 -3.54 2.99 -14.69
N ILE A 37 -4.38 2.18 -15.35
CA ILE A 37 -5.22 1.17 -14.68
C ILE A 37 -4.35 0.12 -14.01
N PHE A 38 -3.32 -0.37 -14.69
CA PHE A 38 -2.39 -1.36 -14.15
C PHE A 38 -1.68 -0.86 -12.88
N LEU A 39 -1.16 0.38 -12.91
CA LEU A 39 -0.54 1.01 -11.74
C LEU A 39 -1.54 1.21 -10.60
N ALA A 40 -2.79 1.62 -10.90
CA ALA A 40 -3.84 1.79 -9.91
C ALA A 40 -4.23 0.47 -9.23
N VAL A 41 -4.29 -0.64 -9.99
CA VAL A 41 -4.54 -1.98 -9.44
C VAL A 41 -3.42 -2.39 -8.48
N ILE A 42 -2.16 -2.22 -8.88
CA ILE A 42 -1.01 -2.54 -8.02
C ILE A 42 -1.03 -1.68 -6.75
N ALA A 43 -1.24 -0.37 -6.87
CA ALA A 43 -1.33 0.52 -5.72
C ALA A 43 -2.46 0.10 -4.75
N THR A 44 -3.59 -0.37 -5.27
CA THR A 44 -4.71 -0.87 -4.46
C THR A 44 -4.31 -2.13 -3.70
N LEU A 45 -3.62 -3.08 -4.34
CA LEU A 45 -3.10 -4.27 -3.68
C LEU A 45 -2.13 -3.89 -2.56
N ASP A 46 -1.19 -2.98 -2.81
CA ASP A 46 -0.24 -2.50 -1.81
C ASP A 46 -0.93 -1.86 -0.60
N ILE A 47 -1.95 -1.02 -0.83
CA ILE A 47 -2.74 -0.41 0.24
C ILE A 47 -3.46 -1.48 1.07
N VAL A 48 -4.12 -2.44 0.44
CA VAL A 48 -4.81 -3.54 1.15
C VAL A 48 -3.83 -4.34 2.00
N THR A 49 -2.64 -4.62 1.47
CA THR A 49 -1.58 -5.34 2.18
C THR A 49 -1.06 -4.53 3.37
N GLY A 50 -0.81 -3.23 3.17
CA GLY A 50 -0.46 -2.29 4.24
C GLY A 50 -1.51 -2.23 5.35
N ILE A 51 -2.79 -2.17 5.00
CA ILE A 51 -3.91 -2.20 5.97
C ILE A 51 -3.93 -3.53 6.73
N ARG A 52 -3.70 -4.68 6.08
CA ARG A 52 -3.61 -5.97 6.76
C ARG A 52 -2.49 -6.00 7.80
N TYR A 53 -1.30 -5.47 7.46
CA TYR A 53 -0.18 -5.37 8.41
C TYR A 53 -0.49 -4.42 9.57
N LEU A 54 -1.16 -3.29 9.33
CA LEU A 54 -1.65 -2.39 10.37
C LEU A 54 -2.66 -3.07 11.30
N ARG A 55 -3.63 -3.79 10.74
CA ARG A 55 -4.62 -4.55 11.51
C ARG A 55 -3.95 -5.64 12.37
N LEU A 56 -2.97 -6.35 11.82
CA LEU A 56 -2.16 -7.31 12.57
C LEU A 56 -1.43 -6.63 13.72
N HIS A 57 -0.88 -5.43 13.50
CA HIS A 57 -0.22 -4.67 14.55
C HIS A 57 -1.18 -4.31 15.70
N TYR A 58 -2.39 -3.82 15.39
CA TYR A 58 -3.40 -3.53 16.41
C TYR A 58 -3.88 -4.79 17.14
N LYS A 59 -4.06 -5.90 16.43
CA LYS A 59 -4.47 -7.19 17.03
C LYS A 59 -3.41 -7.70 18.01
N LEU A 60 -2.13 -7.66 17.64
CA LEU A 60 -1.01 -8.02 18.52
C LEU A 60 -0.91 -7.09 19.73
N LYS A 61 -1.16 -5.78 19.56
CA LYS A 61 -1.19 -4.82 20.66
C LYS A 61 -2.34 -5.07 21.63
N LYS A 62 -3.50 -5.55 21.14
CA LYS A 62 -4.65 -5.92 21.97
C LYS A 62 -4.38 -7.18 22.79
N ILE A 63 -3.75 -8.20 22.18
CA ILE A 63 -3.40 -9.46 22.87
C ILE A 63 -2.34 -9.23 23.94
N LYS A 64 -1.34 -8.38 23.70
CA LYS A 64 -0.28 -8.09 24.70
C LYS A 64 -0.74 -7.26 25.89
N LYS A 65 -2.00 -6.77 25.88
CA LYS A 65 -2.55 -5.88 26.91
C LYS A 65 -3.70 -6.53 27.71
N GLY A 66 -4.07 -7.78 27.42
CA GLY A 66 -5.00 -8.60 28.19
C GLY A 66 -4.25 -9.76 28.81
#